data_AF-A0A4U0ZLB3-F1
#
_entry.id   AF-A0A4U0ZLB3-F1
#
_cell.length_a   1.000
_cell.length_b   1.000
_cell.length_c   1.000
_cell.angle_alpha   90.00
_cell.angle_beta   90.00
_cell.angle_gamma   90.00
#
_symmetry.space_group_name_H-M   'P 1'
#
loop_
_entity.id
_entity.type
_entity.pdbx_description
1 polymer ?
#
loop_
_entity_poly.entity_id
_entity_poly.type
_entity_poly.pdbx_seq_one_letter_code
_entity_poly.pdbx_strand_id
1 'polypeptide(L)'
;MSNFSASTGLASSCSCCNAYALSESDIVRIYEKRWDIEVFFKMAKQHLKLVKEIQCRDFDALIAHTTIVFMRYMFVAYNCRRETDHRTFGELFFACCDELRDISFIESLYRVLTLAVKQIQELGAFCEKTIQIFFATLMDTALDSVGIAKSELRVPET
;
A
#
# COMPACT_ATOMS: atom_id res chain seq x y z
N MET A 1 43.42 39.86 21.00
CA MET A 1 44.81 39.42 20.68
C MET A 1 45.21 38.53 21.84
N SER A 2 45.34 37.22 21.75
CA SER A 2 46.10 36.33 20.84
C SER A 2 45.95 34.92 21.46
N ASN A 3 45.91 33.76 20.82
CA ASN A 3 46.02 33.32 19.45
C ASN A 3 45.37 31.92 19.40
N PHE A 4 44.66 31.65 18.32
CA PHE A 4 44.23 30.31 17.91
C PHE A 4 45.47 29.58 17.36
N SER A 5 45.91 28.50 18.00
CA SER A 5 46.97 27.63 17.46
C SER A 5 46.37 26.27 17.14
N ALA A 6 46.15 26.04 15.86
CA ALA A 6 45.84 24.74 15.30
C ALA A 6 47.09 23.84 15.43
N SER A 7 46.99 22.74 16.17
CA SER A 7 47.91 21.61 16.03
C SER A 7 47.17 20.45 15.38
N THR A 8 47.40 20.30 14.09
CA THR A 8 47.12 19.11 13.30
C THR A 8 48.02 17.95 13.76
N GLY A 9 47.43 16.78 13.99
CA GLY A 9 48.13 15.50 13.89
C GLY A 9 48.19 14.65 15.15
N LEU A 10 47.22 13.75 15.32
CA LEU A 10 47.50 12.30 15.36
C LEU A 10 46.19 11.54 15.16
N ALA A 11 46.00 11.02 13.95
CA ALA A 11 44.97 10.05 13.64
C ALA A 11 45.33 8.72 14.30
N SER A 12 44.77 8.43 15.47
CA SER A 12 44.65 7.08 16.00
C SER A 12 43.38 6.46 15.42
N SER A 13 43.54 5.71 14.34
CA SER A 13 42.47 5.03 13.61
C SER A 13 41.82 3.93 14.45
N CYS A 14 40.77 4.27 15.19
CA CYS A 14 39.77 3.29 15.63
C CYS A 14 38.69 3.19 14.54
N SER A 15 38.60 2.04 13.87
CA SER A 15 37.73 1.80 12.70
C SER A 15 36.22 1.96 12.97
N CYS A 16 35.78 2.13 14.22
CA CYS A 16 34.36 2.18 14.59
C CYS A 16 33.71 3.59 14.59
N CYS A 17 34.45 4.68 14.35
CA CYS A 17 33.92 6.04 14.62
C CYS A 17 33.60 6.90 13.39
N ASN A 18 33.73 6.41 12.15
CA ASN A 18 33.52 7.22 10.94
C ASN A 18 32.05 7.35 10.45
N ALA A 19 31.03 7.02 11.26
CA ALA A 19 29.64 6.90 10.79
C ALA A 19 28.60 7.81 11.48
N TYR A 20 29.00 8.88 12.18
CA TYR A 20 28.09 9.66 13.04
C TYR A 20 27.82 11.09 12.58
N ALA A 21 27.44 11.26 11.31
CA ALA A 21 26.63 12.41 10.89
C ALA A 21 25.20 11.91 10.57
N LEU A 22 24.56 11.28 11.56
CA LEU A 22 23.17 10.84 11.41
C LEU A 22 22.24 12.04 11.62
N SER A 23 21.22 12.14 10.78
CA SER A 23 20.14 13.11 10.99
C SER A 23 19.38 12.78 12.28
N GLU A 24 18.77 13.78 12.93
CA GLU A 24 17.95 13.55 14.13
C GLU A 24 16.84 12.51 13.88
N SER A 25 16.26 12.52 12.69
CA SER A 25 15.28 11.51 12.26
C SER A 25 15.84 10.09 12.18
N ASP A 26 17.09 9.93 11.72
CA ASP A 26 17.73 8.61 11.66
C ASP A 26 18.06 8.09 13.06
N ILE A 27 18.45 8.98 13.96
CA ILE A 27 18.69 8.65 15.36
C ILE A 27 17.40 8.09 15.97
N VAL A 28 16.28 8.83 15.90
CA VAL A 28 14.99 8.38 16.44
C VAL A 28 14.58 7.03 15.86
N ARG A 29 14.69 6.86 14.54
CA ARG A 29 14.35 5.61 13.84
C ARG A 29 15.19 4.43 14.31
N ILE A 30 16.50 4.59 14.50
CA ILE A 30 17.39 3.52 14.96
C ILE A 30 17.05 3.13 16.40
N TYR A 31 16.79 4.12 17.27
CA TYR A 31 16.41 3.87 18.65
C TYR A 31 15.05 3.19 18.77
N GLU A 32 14.08 3.55 17.93
CA GLU A 32 12.79 2.86 17.84
C GLU A 32 12.98 1.38 17.49
N LYS A 33 13.77 1.07 16.45
CA LYS A 33 14.05 -0.32 16.06
C LYS A 33 14.75 -1.13 17.14
N ARG A 34 15.70 -0.52 17.86
CA ARG A 34 16.36 -1.17 18.99
C ARG A 34 15.35 -1.45 20.12
N TRP A 35 14.51 -0.47 20.44
CA TRP A 35 13.49 -0.61 21.47
C TRP A 35 12.48 -1.72 21.13
N ASP A 36 12.05 -1.81 19.87
CA ASP A 36 11.17 -2.88 19.39
C ASP A 36 11.75 -4.27 19.66
N ILE A 37 13.07 -4.45 19.47
CA ILE A 37 13.77 -5.72 19.76
C ILE A 37 13.74 -6.01 21.27
N GLU A 38 13.94 -5.00 22.12
CA GLU A 38 13.87 -5.17 23.58
C GLU A 38 12.46 -5.57 24.03
N VAL A 39 11.42 -4.93 23.48
CA VAL A 39 10.02 -5.27 23.72
C VAL A 39 9.72 -6.68 23.22
N PHE A 40 10.19 -7.07 22.02
CA PHE A 40 10.06 -8.43 21.50
C PHE A 40 10.62 -9.46 22.49
N PHE A 41 11.87 -9.31 22.93
CA PHE A 41 12.49 -10.26 23.86
C PHE A 41 11.82 -10.23 25.24
N LYS A 42 11.30 -9.08 25.68
CA LYS A 42 10.48 -9.00 26.89
C LYS A 42 9.22 -9.87 26.76
N MET A 43 8.48 -9.73 25.66
CA MET A 43 7.27 -10.51 25.39
C MET A 43 7.57 -12.00 25.24
N ALA A 44 8.60 -12.35 24.47
CA ALA A 44 9.01 -13.73 24.26
C ALA A 44 9.37 -14.44 25.57
N LYS A 45 10.13 -13.78 26.45
CA LYS A 45 10.52 -14.34 27.75
C LYS A 45 9.37 -14.42 28.74
N GLN A 46 8.53 -13.38 28.84
CA GLN A 46 7.47 -13.28 29.86
C GLN A 46 6.21 -14.06 29.48
N HIS A 47 5.76 -13.95 28.23
CA HIS A 47 4.44 -14.43 27.80
C HIS A 47 4.51 -15.68 26.92
N LEU A 48 5.60 -15.86 26.16
CA LEU A 48 5.78 -17.02 25.29
C LEU A 48 6.78 -18.05 25.85
N LYS A 49 7.18 -17.87 27.12
CA LYS A 49 7.97 -18.84 27.91
C LYS A 49 9.28 -19.29 27.28
N LEU A 50 9.93 -18.43 26.48
CA LEU A 50 11.19 -18.72 25.79
C LEU A 50 12.27 -19.40 26.66
N VAL A 51 12.36 -19.02 27.94
CA VAL A 51 13.40 -19.50 28.87
C VAL A 51 12.91 -20.61 29.80
N LYS A 52 11.60 -20.67 30.08
CA LYS A 52 11.05 -21.47 31.19
C LYS A 52 10.48 -22.82 30.75
N GLU A 53 10.17 -23.02 29.48
CA GLU A 53 9.43 -24.20 29.02
C GLU A 53 10.30 -25.43 28.72
N ILE A 54 11.59 -25.23 28.41
CA ILE A 54 12.45 -26.32 27.92
C ILE A 54 13.76 -26.41 28.72
N GLN A 55 14.09 -27.62 29.17
CA GLN A 55 15.38 -27.99 29.76
C GLN A 55 16.03 -29.08 28.90
N CYS A 56 16.00 -28.89 27.58
CA CYS A 56 16.63 -29.83 26.64
C CYS A 56 18.13 -29.58 26.57
N ARG A 57 18.90 -30.67 26.48
CA ARG A 57 20.36 -30.62 26.24
C ARG A 57 20.73 -30.72 24.77
N ASP A 58 19.75 -31.00 23.91
CA ASP A 58 19.95 -31.10 22.46
C ASP A 58 19.80 -29.74 21.78
N PHE A 59 20.77 -29.39 20.94
CA PHE A 59 20.77 -28.11 20.22
C PHE A 59 19.61 -27.99 19.23
N ASP A 60 19.25 -29.09 18.54
CA ASP A 60 18.14 -29.08 17.59
C ASP A 60 16.80 -28.79 18.29
N ALA A 61 16.59 -29.35 19.48
CA ALA A 61 15.41 -29.08 20.29
C ALA A 61 15.36 -27.61 20.75
N LEU A 62 16.50 -27.02 21.12
CA LEU A 62 16.59 -25.61 21.51
C LEU A 62 16.32 -24.67 20.33
N ILE A 63 16.84 -24.98 19.15
CA ILE A 63 16.61 -24.22 17.91
C ILE A 63 15.13 -24.31 17.53
N ALA A 64 14.55 -25.51 17.53
CA ALA A 64 13.15 -25.73 17.21
C ALA A 64 12.24 -24.95 18.18
N HIS A 65 12.50 -25.04 19.49
CA HIS A 65 11.74 -24.32 20.51
C HIS A 65 11.81 -22.79 20.29
N THR A 66 13.00 -22.24 20.09
CA THR A 66 13.19 -20.80 19.86
C THR A 66 12.45 -20.34 18.61
N THR A 67 12.53 -21.13 17.52
CA THR A 67 11.84 -20.85 16.26
C THR A 67 10.33 -20.84 16.43
N ILE A 68 9.77 -21.83 17.15
CA ILE A 68 8.34 -21.90 17.45
C ILE A 68 7.89 -20.69 18.28
N VAL A 69 8.66 -20.31 19.31
CA VAL A 69 8.35 -19.13 20.14
C VAL A 69 8.35 -17.86 19.29
N PHE A 70 9.31 -17.72 18.36
CA PHE A 70 9.40 -16.55 17.49
C PHE A 70 8.24 -16.50 16.50
N MET A 71 7.87 -17.63 15.88
CA MET A 71 6.70 -17.73 15.01
C MET A 71 5.40 -17.39 15.75
N ARG A 72 5.23 -17.88 16.99
CA ARG A 72 4.08 -17.54 17.84
C ARG A 72 4.01 -16.03 18.10
N TYR A 73 5.14 -15.38 18.39
CA TYR A 73 5.17 -13.93 18.54
C TYR A 73 4.79 -13.21 17.24
N MET A 74 5.33 -13.63 16.09
CA MET A 74 4.99 -13.05 14.79
C MET A 74 3.48 -13.12 14.52
N PHE A 75 2.85 -14.26 14.82
CA PHE A 75 1.41 -14.42 14.66
C PHE A 75 0.63 -13.49 15.59
N VAL A 76 1.00 -13.38 16.86
CA VAL A 76 0.34 -12.47 17.81
C VAL A 76 0.51 -11.01 17.37
N ALA A 77 1.73 -10.59 17.04
CA ALA A 77 2.00 -9.23 16.58
C ALA A 77 1.26 -8.89 15.29
N TYR A 78 1.14 -9.85 14.36
CA TYR A 78 0.35 -9.69 13.14
C TYR A 78 -1.13 -9.53 13.43
N ASN A 79 -1.73 -10.34 14.30
CA ASN A 79 -3.13 -10.20 14.67
C ASN A 79 -3.39 -8.88 15.42
N CYS A 80 -2.52 -8.49 16.34
CA CYS A 80 -2.63 -7.18 16.99
C CYS A 80 -2.60 -6.05 15.97
N ARG A 81 -1.68 -6.08 14.99
CA ARG A 81 -1.67 -5.08 13.91
C ARG A 81 -2.95 -5.08 13.09
N ARG A 82 -3.49 -6.25 12.75
CA ARG A 82 -4.78 -6.36 12.03
C ARG A 82 -5.93 -5.72 12.80
N GLU A 83 -5.93 -5.83 14.12
CA GLU A 83 -6.99 -5.29 14.98
C GLU A 83 -6.79 -3.79 15.28
N THR A 84 -5.55 -3.33 15.45
CA THR A 84 -5.26 -1.94 15.85
C THR A 84 -4.99 -1.00 14.69
N ASP A 85 -4.56 -1.51 13.54
CA ASP A 85 -4.16 -0.70 12.39
C ASP A 85 -5.13 -0.87 11.20
N HIS A 86 -6.19 -0.06 11.18
CA HIS A 86 -7.07 0.09 10.02
C HIS A 86 -6.33 0.60 8.77
N ARG A 87 -5.12 1.17 8.90
CA ARG A 87 -4.35 1.75 7.80
C ARG A 87 -3.57 0.72 6.99
N THR A 88 -3.33 -0.49 7.53
CA THR A 88 -2.79 -1.62 6.75
C THR A 88 -3.79 -2.07 5.65
N PHE A 89 -5.10 -1.87 5.87
CA PHE A 89 -6.10 -1.97 4.80
C PHE A 89 -6.21 -0.70 3.95
N GLY A 90 -5.57 0.40 4.33
CA GLY A 90 -5.66 1.68 3.63
C GLY A 90 -5.22 1.58 2.18
N GLU A 91 -4.05 1.02 1.89
CA GLU A 91 -3.58 0.85 0.50
C GLU A 91 -4.45 -0.14 -0.29
N LEU A 92 -4.86 -1.26 0.31
CA LEU A 92 -5.77 -2.20 -0.34
C LEU A 92 -7.15 -1.59 -0.58
N PHE A 93 -7.66 -0.81 0.38
CA PHE A 93 -8.91 -0.07 0.28
C PHE A 93 -8.81 1.02 -0.80
N PHE A 94 -7.71 1.77 -0.86
CA PHE A 94 -7.48 2.76 -1.92
C PHE A 94 -7.35 2.08 -3.29
N ALA A 95 -6.65 0.94 -3.40
CA ALA A 95 -6.58 0.17 -4.63
C ALA A 95 -7.95 -0.36 -5.05
N CYS A 96 -8.73 -0.91 -4.12
CA CYS A 96 -10.11 -1.35 -4.38
C CYS A 96 -11.02 -0.16 -4.76
N CYS A 97 -10.89 1.00 -4.13
CA CYS A 97 -11.64 2.21 -4.50
C CYS A 97 -11.22 2.76 -5.86
N ASP A 98 -9.94 2.63 -6.22
CA ASP A 98 -9.41 3.05 -7.52
C ASP A 98 -9.92 2.15 -8.66
N GLU A 99 -10.08 0.85 -8.36
CA GLU A 99 -10.69 -0.17 -9.23
C GLU A 99 -12.23 -0.06 -9.28
N LEU A 100 -12.87 0.30 -8.16
CA LEU A 100 -14.31 0.57 -8.05
C LEU A 100 -14.70 1.99 -8.48
N ARG A 101 -13.81 2.79 -9.10
CA ARG A 101 -14.17 4.12 -9.60
C ARG A 101 -15.38 3.99 -10.52
N ASP A 102 -16.46 4.66 -10.11
CA ASP A 102 -17.74 4.60 -10.81
C ASP A 102 -17.60 5.02 -12.28
N ILE A 103 -18.23 4.24 -13.15
CA ILE A 103 -18.39 4.56 -14.55
C ILE A 103 -19.17 5.88 -14.63
N SER A 104 -18.67 6.88 -15.34
CA SER A 104 -19.38 8.16 -15.48
C SER A 104 -20.77 7.95 -16.09
N PHE A 105 -21.71 8.85 -15.79
CA PHE A 105 -23.07 8.78 -16.34
C PHE A 105 -23.06 8.68 -17.88
N ILE A 106 -22.20 9.46 -18.53
CA ILE A 106 -22.11 9.47 -20.00
C ILE A 106 -21.51 8.16 -20.53
N GLU A 107 -20.48 7.63 -19.88
CA GLU A 107 -19.88 6.34 -20.26
C GLU A 107 -20.88 5.18 -20.07
N SER A 108 -21.68 5.23 -19.01
CA SER A 108 -22.75 4.26 -18.75
C SER A 108 -23.84 4.36 -19.83
N LEU A 109 -24.27 5.57 -20.16
CA LEU A 109 -25.28 5.84 -21.19
C LEU A 109 -24.81 5.39 -22.58
N TYR A 110 -23.56 5.70 -22.94
CA TYR A 110 -22.92 5.28 -24.18
C TYR A 110 -22.96 3.75 -24.31
N ARG A 111 -22.50 3.02 -23.29
CA ARG A 111 -22.48 1.54 -23.30
C ARG A 111 -23.87 0.93 -23.48
N VAL A 112 -24.86 1.45 -22.75
CA VAL A 112 -26.25 0.97 -22.85
C VAL A 112 -26.81 1.19 -24.26
N LEU A 113 -26.59 2.38 -24.82
CA LEU A 113 -27.03 2.69 -26.17
C LEU A 113 -26.29 1.85 -27.22
N THR A 114 -24.98 1.60 -27.06
CA THR A 114 -24.20 0.76 -28.00
C THR A 114 -24.74 -0.67 -28.04
N LEU A 115 -25.11 -1.22 -26.88
CA LEU A 115 -25.76 -2.53 -26.81
C LEU A 115 -27.13 -2.51 -27.46
N ALA A 116 -27.94 -1.48 -27.23
CA ALA A 116 -29.24 -1.33 -27.88
C ALA A 116 -29.10 -1.26 -29.42
N VAL A 117 -28.13 -0.52 -29.94
CA VAL A 117 -27.83 -0.44 -31.38
C VAL A 117 -27.46 -1.81 -31.95
N LYS A 118 -26.59 -2.57 -31.27
CA LYS A 118 -26.23 -3.93 -31.70
C LYS A 118 -27.46 -4.83 -31.79
N GLN A 119 -28.32 -4.83 -30.77
CA GLN A 119 -29.55 -5.62 -30.80
C GLN A 119 -30.51 -5.19 -31.92
N ILE A 120 -30.64 -3.89 -32.18
CA ILE A 120 -31.50 -3.38 -33.26
C ILE A 120 -30.95 -3.78 -34.64
N GLN A 121 -29.63 -3.78 -34.81
CA GLN A 121 -28.97 -4.23 -36.04
C GLN A 121 -29.19 -5.73 -36.27
N GLU A 122 -29.10 -6.56 -35.22
CA GLU A 122 -29.41 -7.99 -35.29
C GLU A 122 -30.87 -8.27 -35.67
N LEU A 123 -31.80 -7.41 -35.23
CA LEU A 123 -33.23 -7.52 -35.56
C LEU A 123 -33.56 -7.03 -36.99
N GLY A 124 -32.61 -6.45 -37.72
CA GLY A 124 -32.76 -6.04 -39.13
C GLY A 124 -33.81 -4.94 -39.39
N ALA A 125 -34.28 -4.26 -38.35
CA ALA A 125 -35.46 -3.40 -38.41
C ALA A 125 -35.18 -1.98 -38.97
N PHE A 126 -33.92 -1.55 -39.06
CA PHE A 126 -33.54 -0.19 -39.46
C PHE A 126 -32.24 -0.17 -40.27
N CYS A 127 -32.07 0.83 -41.14
CA CYS A 127 -30.81 1.02 -41.86
C CYS A 127 -29.72 1.60 -40.93
N GLU A 128 -28.49 1.13 -41.07
CA GLU A 128 -27.35 1.46 -40.20
C GLU A 128 -27.13 2.96 -40.03
N LYS A 129 -27.30 3.72 -41.11
CA LYS A 129 -27.14 5.19 -41.13
C LYS A 129 -28.16 5.91 -40.23
N THR A 130 -29.40 5.46 -40.20
CA THR A 130 -30.45 6.07 -39.35
C THR A 130 -30.16 5.82 -37.87
N ILE A 131 -29.66 4.62 -37.53
CA ILE A 131 -29.34 4.27 -36.14
C ILE A 131 -28.14 5.10 -35.63
N GLN A 132 -27.10 5.28 -36.45
CA GLN A 132 -25.94 6.09 -36.08
C GLN A 132 -26.29 7.56 -35.87
N ILE A 133 -27.13 8.16 -36.73
CA ILE A 133 -27.58 9.55 -36.58
C ILE A 133 -28.42 9.70 -35.30
N PHE A 134 -29.32 8.76 -35.04
CA PHE A 134 -30.15 8.76 -33.83
C PHE A 134 -29.28 8.67 -32.56
N PHE A 135 -28.30 7.76 -32.56
CA PHE A 135 -27.36 7.58 -31.46
C PHE A 135 -26.54 8.86 -31.20
N ALA A 136 -25.96 9.46 -32.24
CA ALA A 136 -25.18 10.69 -32.11
C ALA A 136 -26.02 11.86 -31.58
N THR A 137 -27.24 12.03 -32.12
CA THR A 137 -28.17 13.09 -31.69
C THR A 137 -28.57 12.92 -30.23
N LEU A 138 -28.83 11.68 -29.78
CA LEU A 138 -29.13 11.38 -28.38
C LEU A 138 -27.95 11.69 -27.45
N MET A 139 -26.73 11.29 -27.84
CA MET A 139 -25.53 11.55 -27.05
C MET A 139 -25.24 13.05 -26.94
N ASP A 140 -25.36 13.82 -28.02
CA ASP A 140 -25.19 15.28 -27.99
C ASP A 140 -26.28 15.96 -27.13
N THR A 141 -27.54 15.54 -27.26
CA THR A 141 -28.64 16.07 -26.42
C THR A 141 -28.42 15.74 -24.93
N ALA A 142 -27.90 14.55 -24.63
CA ALA A 142 -27.58 14.15 -23.26
C ALA A 142 -26.43 15.00 -22.69
N LEU A 143 -25.38 15.26 -23.47
CA LEU A 143 -24.27 16.13 -23.08
C LEU A 143 -24.75 17.56 -22.79
N ASP A 144 -25.60 18.12 -23.65
CA ASP A 144 -26.16 19.47 -23.47
C ASP A 144 -27.05 19.57 -22.24
N SER A 145 -27.86 18.55 -21.94
CA SER A 145 -28.76 18.53 -20.79
C SER A 145 -28.07 18.38 -19.43
N VAL A 146 -26.89 17.74 -19.40
CA VAL A 146 -26.11 17.51 -18.17
C VAL A 146 -25.05 18.61 -17.97
N GLY A 147 -24.85 19.50 -18.96
CA GLY A 147 -23.90 20.63 -18.86
C GLY A 147 -22.44 20.19 -18.80
N ILE A 148 -22.12 18.97 -19.24
CA ILE A 148 -20.75 18.44 -19.26
C ILE A 148 -20.08 18.86 -20.57
N ALA A 149 -18.96 19.57 -20.47
CA ALA A 149 -18.17 19.94 -21.64
C ALA A 149 -17.53 18.69 -22.28
N LYS A 150 -17.50 18.66 -23.62
CA LYS A 150 -16.93 17.58 -24.45
C LYS A 150 -15.48 17.19 -24.10
N SER A 151 -14.78 18.01 -23.30
CA SER A 151 -13.38 17.83 -22.87
C SER A 151 -13.15 16.77 -21.78
N GLU A 152 -14.19 16.30 -21.07
CA GLU A 152 -14.04 15.26 -20.02
C GLU A 152 -14.36 13.84 -20.50
N LEU A 153 -14.81 13.69 -21.75
CA LEU A 153 -15.14 12.39 -22.32
C LEU A 153 -13.88 11.65 -22.77
N ARG A 154 -13.21 10.97 -21.85
CA ARG A 154 -12.21 9.95 -22.20
C ARG A 154 -12.94 8.68 -22.64
N VAL A 155 -13.50 8.71 -23.85
CA VAL A 155 -13.99 7.49 -24.50
C VAL A 155 -12.76 6.62 -24.77
N PRO A 156 -12.69 5.38 -24.25
CA PRO A 156 -11.70 4.43 -24.71
C PRO A 156 -12.02 4.10 -26.17
N GLU A 157 -11.19 4.55 -27.10
CA GLU A 157 -11.11 3.93 -28.42
C GLU A 157 -10.62 2.50 -28.22
N THR A 158 -11.55 1.53 -28.26
CA THR A 158 -11.52 0.22 -28.95
C THR A 158 -12.52 -0.74 -28.35
#